data_AF-A0ABC8EML2-F1
#
_entry.id   AF-A0ABC8EML2-F1
#
_cell.length_a   1.000
_cell.length_b   1.000
_cell.length_c   1.000
_cell.angle_alpha   90.00
_cell.angle_beta   90.00
_cell.angle_gamma   90.00
#
_symmetry.space_group_name_H-M   'P 1'
#
loop_
_entity.id
_entity.type
_entity.pdbx_description
1 polymer ?
#
loop_
_entity_poly.entity_id
_entity_poly.type
_entity_poly.pdbx_seq_one_letter_code
_entity_poly.pdbx_strand_id
1 'polypeptide(L)'
;MPGEHFISRRVTAVLVYSRPPLVFGGMLCAISVMWSRSPVVYTLGVVLLFISMTFDLVDGWFAARYQPDSPMGQLAERIMDKLVYSIIFPVVAVGEMWRLVFISEGHTRGELLHAIFILILCITVLVRDNFAAFMRGFAFRQGQDPEMREFTRLRTAVAAPVAALLYAHAFYVPEGPPSWIYFWISWLGNLPLRLLFVIEIVFLVINLGSIAGYCRKYGSYCLDELCLENEVLRRKFLTFFPNSLTVMNAMMGLLSVFFAYQGRIREAFLILIGATLFDKLDGAVARKLGLNEPPADTDHPRKISLGALLDDLADGVSFCIVPAWIFYIVLSGIDAPVMDRIPLGWIAIFYMAMGILRLIYFTLDKHPIPGFFKGLPTPAAALLAVSPLVILDQIRLDASEAFVSWGVFCSGLMVFTAILMNVYPIRYLHYGRFMNRNPLFASIMMLLGVAFVFTPYFGHFCFACMVIYVLSPLVTRRIRPEIAARET
;
A
#
# COMPACT_ATOMS: atom_id res chain seq x y z
N MET A 1 55.55 -12.54 13.59
CA MET A 1 55.19 -13.64 12.66
C MET A 1 54.08 -13.16 11.74
N PRO A 2 54.34 -12.92 10.44
CA PRO A 2 53.30 -12.54 9.47
C PRO A 2 52.90 -13.79 8.66
N GLY A 3 51.81 -14.46 9.05
CA GLY A 3 51.42 -15.73 8.41
C GLY A 3 49.91 -15.98 8.28
N GLU A 4 49.06 -15.41 9.15
CA GLU A 4 47.66 -15.84 9.22
C GLU A 4 46.66 -15.02 8.37
N HIS A 5 47.04 -13.84 7.87
CA HIS A 5 46.10 -12.98 7.12
C HIS A 5 46.07 -13.21 5.59
N PHE A 6 47.04 -13.91 5.01
CA PHE A 6 47.18 -13.99 3.54
C PHE A 6 46.26 -15.05 2.89
N ILE A 7 45.96 -16.13 3.61
CA ILE A 7 45.12 -17.23 3.11
C ILE A 7 43.65 -16.77 2.99
N SER A 8 43.19 -15.93 3.93
CA SER A 8 41.81 -15.43 3.95
C SER A 8 41.45 -14.60 2.70
N ARG A 9 42.33 -13.70 2.22
CA ARG A 9 42.01 -12.81 1.08
C ARG A 9 41.86 -13.54 -0.26
N ARG A 10 42.71 -14.53 -0.53
CA ARG A 10 42.64 -15.30 -1.78
C ARG A 10 41.40 -16.18 -1.83
N VAL A 11 41.03 -16.80 -0.70
CA VAL A 11 39.83 -17.65 -0.61
C VAL A 11 38.55 -16.84 -0.80
N THR A 12 38.41 -15.71 -0.10
CA THR A 12 37.27 -14.78 -0.26
C THR A 12 37.14 -14.30 -1.71
N ALA A 13 38.25 -13.87 -2.35
CA ALA A 13 38.21 -13.45 -3.74
C ALA A 13 37.73 -14.58 -4.67
N VAL A 14 38.25 -15.81 -4.51
CA VAL A 14 37.82 -16.95 -5.32
C VAL A 14 36.33 -17.24 -5.13
N LEU A 15 35.80 -17.15 -3.91
CA LEU A 15 34.37 -17.34 -3.63
C LEU A 15 33.51 -16.25 -4.29
N VAL A 16 33.89 -14.98 -4.22
CA VAL A 16 33.15 -13.87 -4.86
C VAL A 16 33.14 -14.01 -6.38
N TYR A 17 34.31 -14.23 -7.00
CA TYR A 17 34.45 -14.22 -8.45
C TYR A 17 33.96 -15.51 -9.13
N SER A 18 33.75 -16.59 -8.37
CA SER A 18 33.24 -17.86 -8.92
C SER A 18 31.70 -17.90 -9.06
N ARG A 19 30.96 -17.00 -8.38
CA ARG A 19 29.49 -16.95 -8.46
C ARG A 19 28.95 -16.65 -9.88
N PRO A 20 29.38 -15.57 -10.57
CA PRO A 20 28.84 -15.26 -11.90
C PRO A 20 29.06 -16.37 -12.94
N PRO A 21 30.24 -17.02 -13.05
CA PRO A 21 30.41 -18.16 -13.94
C PRO A 21 29.47 -19.34 -13.65
N LEU A 22 29.24 -19.67 -12.37
CA LEU A 22 28.31 -20.73 -11.98
C LEU A 22 26.87 -20.41 -12.39
N VAL A 23 26.45 -19.17 -12.16
CA VAL A 23 25.10 -18.69 -12.50
C VAL A 23 24.91 -18.60 -14.01
N PHE A 24 25.93 -18.16 -14.74
CA PHE A 24 25.94 -18.17 -16.19
C PHE A 24 25.85 -19.60 -16.75
N GLY A 25 26.59 -20.56 -16.15
CA GLY A 25 26.44 -21.97 -16.47
C GLY A 25 25.02 -22.50 -16.20
N GLY A 26 24.42 -22.09 -15.10
CA GLY A 26 23.01 -22.34 -14.78
C GLY A 26 22.08 -21.81 -15.88
N MET A 27 22.25 -20.56 -16.31
CA MET A 27 21.47 -19.98 -17.43
C MET A 27 21.60 -20.79 -18.72
N LEU A 28 22.81 -21.22 -19.10
CA LEU A 28 23.00 -22.07 -20.28
C LEU A 28 22.28 -23.41 -20.14
N CYS A 29 22.28 -23.99 -18.93
CA CYS A 29 21.52 -25.20 -18.63
C CYS A 29 20.01 -24.95 -18.76
N ALA A 30 19.47 -23.85 -18.23
CA ALA A 30 18.07 -23.47 -18.39
C ALA A 30 17.66 -23.37 -19.86
N ILE A 31 18.43 -22.63 -20.67
CA ILE A 31 18.17 -22.49 -22.11
C ILE A 31 18.19 -23.86 -22.80
N SER A 32 19.16 -24.71 -22.44
CA SER A 32 19.25 -26.07 -22.97
C SER A 32 18.08 -26.95 -22.53
N VAL A 33 17.57 -26.81 -21.30
CA VAL A 33 16.37 -27.51 -20.81
C VAL A 33 15.13 -27.08 -21.59
N MET A 34 14.98 -25.78 -21.87
CA MET A 34 13.84 -25.27 -22.63
C MET A 34 13.73 -25.90 -24.03
N TRP A 35 14.88 -26.23 -24.63
CA TRP A 35 14.96 -26.86 -25.94
C TRP A 35 14.92 -28.40 -25.89
N SER A 36 15.75 -29.00 -25.03
CA SER A 36 16.00 -30.46 -25.01
C SER A 36 15.12 -31.24 -24.04
N ARG A 37 14.52 -30.56 -23.05
CA ARG A 37 13.78 -31.17 -21.93
C ARG A 37 14.55 -32.29 -21.23
N SER A 38 15.89 -32.19 -21.19
CA SER A 38 16.73 -33.21 -20.58
C SER A 38 16.78 -33.05 -19.05
N PRO A 39 16.38 -34.08 -18.28
CA PRO A 39 16.44 -34.01 -16.82
C PRO A 39 17.87 -33.96 -16.28
N VAL A 40 18.86 -34.45 -17.03
CA VAL A 40 20.28 -34.38 -16.67
C VAL A 40 20.82 -32.95 -16.76
N VAL A 41 20.37 -32.20 -17.76
CA VAL A 41 20.77 -30.78 -17.91
C VAL A 41 20.07 -29.92 -16.85
N TYR A 42 18.81 -30.26 -16.53
CA TYR A 42 18.09 -29.65 -15.42
C TYR A 42 18.81 -29.84 -14.07
N THR A 43 19.20 -31.07 -13.72
CA THR A 43 19.92 -31.33 -12.46
C THR A 43 21.23 -30.57 -12.40
N LEU A 44 21.99 -30.55 -13.49
CA LEU A 44 23.24 -29.79 -13.57
C LEU A 44 23.00 -28.29 -13.31
N GLY A 45 21.99 -27.70 -13.97
CA GLY A 45 21.65 -26.28 -13.80
C GLY A 45 21.27 -25.92 -12.37
N VAL A 46 20.41 -26.74 -11.73
CA VAL A 46 20.03 -26.53 -10.33
C VAL A 46 21.22 -26.67 -9.39
N VAL A 47 22.09 -27.68 -9.59
CA VAL A 47 23.30 -27.89 -8.78
C VAL A 47 24.25 -26.70 -8.90
N LEU A 48 24.48 -26.16 -10.10
CA LEU A 48 25.33 -24.99 -10.31
C LEU A 48 24.82 -23.78 -9.52
N LEU A 49 23.51 -23.54 -9.50
CA LEU A 49 22.91 -22.45 -8.72
C LEU A 49 23.02 -22.68 -7.22
N PHE A 50 22.78 -23.90 -6.73
CA PHE A 50 22.96 -24.23 -5.32
C PHE A 50 24.39 -24.06 -4.84
N ILE A 51 25.38 -24.43 -5.67
CA ILE A 51 26.81 -24.19 -5.37
C ILE A 51 27.07 -22.68 -5.30
N SER A 52 26.57 -21.90 -6.26
CA SER A 52 26.72 -20.44 -6.25
C SER A 52 26.13 -19.80 -4.99
N MET A 53 25.00 -20.30 -4.48
CA MET A 53 24.37 -19.78 -3.26
C MET A 53 25.13 -20.18 -2.00
N THR A 54 25.68 -21.39 -1.99
CA THR A 54 26.55 -21.82 -0.90
C THR A 54 27.76 -20.91 -0.81
N PHE A 55 28.36 -20.54 -1.95
CA PHE A 55 29.47 -19.59 -1.98
C PHE A 55 29.07 -18.21 -1.48
N ASP A 56 27.87 -17.72 -1.81
CA ASP A 56 27.34 -16.45 -1.29
C ASP A 56 27.20 -16.44 0.25
N LEU A 57 26.65 -17.51 0.82
CA LEU A 57 26.50 -17.66 2.27
C LEU A 57 27.85 -17.79 2.99
N VAL A 58 28.76 -18.59 2.42
CA VAL A 58 30.10 -18.81 2.99
C VAL A 58 30.92 -17.53 2.93
N ASP A 59 30.87 -16.80 1.81
CA ASP A 59 31.54 -15.52 1.66
C ASP A 59 31.04 -14.47 2.67
N GLY A 60 29.72 -14.34 2.81
CA GLY A 60 29.11 -13.46 3.80
C GLY A 60 29.50 -13.80 5.25
N TRP A 61 29.63 -15.09 5.58
CA TRP A 61 30.13 -15.54 6.89
C TRP A 61 31.61 -15.22 7.08
N PHE A 62 32.45 -15.47 6.07
CA PHE A 62 33.89 -15.18 6.12
C PHE A 62 34.17 -13.69 6.27
N ALA A 63 33.49 -12.84 5.50
CA ALA A 63 33.59 -11.39 5.62
C ALA A 63 33.19 -10.90 7.02
N ALA A 64 32.14 -11.47 7.61
CA ALA A 64 31.69 -11.11 8.96
C ALA A 64 32.69 -11.48 10.07
N ARG A 65 33.51 -12.51 9.87
CA ARG A 65 34.41 -13.07 10.90
C ARG A 65 35.87 -12.64 10.75
N TYR A 66 36.34 -12.40 9.52
CA TYR A 66 37.79 -12.31 9.24
C TYR A 66 38.25 -11.04 8.49
N GLN A 67 37.37 -10.26 7.84
CA GLN A 67 37.79 -9.09 7.06
C GLN A 67 36.79 -7.92 7.11
N PRO A 68 37.01 -6.92 7.99
CA PRO A 68 36.20 -5.70 7.98
C PRO A 68 36.57 -4.75 6.81
N ASP A 69 37.85 -4.65 6.44
CA ASP A 69 38.35 -3.48 5.69
C ASP A 69 39.18 -3.83 4.44
N SER A 70 38.51 -4.22 3.35
CA SER A 70 39.10 -4.04 2.01
C SER A 70 38.11 -3.30 1.10
N PRO A 71 38.38 -2.03 0.73
CA PRO A 71 37.42 -1.22 -0.04
C PRO A 71 37.14 -1.81 -1.43
N MET A 72 38.12 -2.49 -2.04
CA MET A 72 37.97 -3.12 -3.35
C MET A 72 37.13 -4.41 -3.32
N GLY A 73 37.23 -5.21 -2.25
CA GLY A 73 36.44 -6.44 -2.09
C GLY A 73 34.95 -6.14 -1.99
N GLN A 74 34.57 -5.10 -1.23
CA GLN A 74 33.17 -4.70 -1.05
C GLN A 74 32.53 -4.17 -2.35
N LEU A 75 33.30 -3.49 -3.20
CA LEU A 75 32.80 -3.02 -4.49
C LEU A 75 32.59 -4.20 -5.46
N ALA A 76 33.57 -5.12 -5.50
CA ALA A 76 33.49 -6.32 -6.34
C ALA A 76 32.30 -7.21 -5.96
N GLU A 77 32.09 -7.47 -4.67
CA GLU A 77 30.96 -8.26 -4.17
C GLU A 77 29.61 -7.71 -4.65
N ARG A 78 29.40 -6.38 -4.57
CA ARG A 78 28.15 -5.75 -5.04
C ARG A 78 27.95 -5.84 -6.55
N ILE A 79 29.03 -5.72 -7.32
CA ILE A 79 28.97 -5.84 -8.78
C ILE A 79 28.64 -7.28 -9.15
N MET A 80 29.24 -8.25 -8.46
CA MET A 80 28.96 -9.67 -8.68
C MET A 80 27.54 -10.05 -8.27
N ASP A 81 27.02 -9.56 -7.15
CA ASP A 81 25.61 -9.73 -6.76
C ASP A 81 24.66 -9.24 -7.84
N LYS A 82 24.92 -8.03 -8.38
CA LYS A 82 24.10 -7.45 -9.45
C LYS A 82 24.12 -8.32 -10.69
N LEU A 83 25.29 -8.78 -11.13
CA LEU A 83 25.41 -9.68 -12.27
C LEU A 83 24.64 -10.98 -12.05
N VAL A 84 24.78 -11.59 -10.89
CA VAL A 84 24.07 -12.83 -10.53
C VAL A 84 22.56 -12.65 -10.60
N TYR A 85 22.01 -11.61 -9.96
CA TYR A 85 20.57 -11.38 -9.95
C TYR A 85 20.03 -10.93 -11.32
N SER A 86 20.79 -10.15 -12.08
CA SER A 86 20.46 -9.78 -13.47
C SER A 86 20.46 -10.96 -14.44
N ILE A 87 21.06 -12.09 -14.07
CA ILE A 87 20.97 -13.33 -14.85
C ILE A 87 19.81 -14.19 -14.34
N ILE A 88 19.74 -14.48 -13.04
CA ILE A 88 18.78 -15.46 -12.50
C ILE A 88 17.34 -15.02 -12.69
N PHE A 89 16.97 -13.81 -12.28
CA PHE A 89 15.56 -13.40 -12.26
C PHE A 89 14.91 -13.31 -13.65
N PRO A 90 15.58 -12.79 -14.70
CA PRO A 90 15.07 -12.88 -16.06
C PRO A 90 14.92 -14.33 -16.54
N VAL A 91 15.90 -15.20 -16.24
CA VAL A 91 15.86 -16.61 -16.61
C VAL A 91 14.69 -17.33 -15.93
N VAL A 92 14.46 -17.08 -14.65
CA VAL A 92 13.30 -17.60 -13.90
C VAL A 92 11.98 -17.12 -14.50
N ALA A 93 11.85 -15.81 -14.78
CA ALA A 93 10.64 -15.25 -15.36
C ALA A 93 10.31 -15.88 -16.73
N VAL A 94 11.32 -16.05 -17.58
CA VAL A 94 11.15 -16.72 -18.88
C VAL A 94 10.85 -18.22 -18.69
N GLY A 95 11.52 -18.88 -17.74
CA GLY A 95 11.32 -20.29 -17.42
C GLY A 95 9.89 -20.58 -17.00
N GLU A 96 9.28 -19.74 -16.17
CA GLU A 96 7.89 -19.90 -15.73
C GLU A 96 6.89 -19.72 -16.87
N MET A 97 7.13 -18.74 -17.75
CA MET A 97 6.32 -18.59 -18.97
C MET A 97 6.45 -19.82 -19.88
N TRP A 98 7.67 -20.35 -20.05
CA TRP A 98 7.91 -21.57 -20.80
C TRP A 98 7.20 -22.78 -20.18
N ARG A 99 7.27 -22.94 -18.87
CA ARG A 99 6.57 -24.01 -18.14
C ARG A 99 5.06 -23.95 -18.34
N LEU A 100 4.48 -22.75 -18.27
CA LEU A 100 3.04 -22.55 -18.47
C LEU A 100 2.58 -22.93 -19.88
N VAL A 101 3.43 -22.70 -20.90
CA VAL A 101 3.12 -23.01 -22.30
C VAL A 101 3.37 -24.48 -22.65
N PHE A 102 4.46 -25.07 -22.17
CA PHE A 102 4.97 -26.35 -22.68
C PHE A 102 4.84 -27.53 -21.72
N ILE A 103 4.57 -27.28 -20.43
CA ILE A 103 4.43 -28.32 -19.40
C ILE A 103 2.99 -28.35 -18.87
N SER A 104 2.38 -27.19 -18.60
CA SER A 104 0.99 -27.08 -18.12
C SER A 104 -0.02 -26.87 -19.26
N GLU A 105 -0.22 -27.88 -20.12
CA GLU A 105 -1.29 -27.86 -21.13
C GLU A 105 -2.67 -27.77 -20.44
N GLY A 106 -3.40 -26.66 -20.66
CA GLY A 106 -4.68 -26.39 -19.97
C GLY A 106 -4.55 -25.71 -18.60
N HIS A 107 -3.53 -24.86 -18.43
CA HIS A 107 -3.25 -24.12 -17.20
C HIS A 107 -4.46 -23.40 -16.59
N THR A 108 -4.53 -23.45 -15.27
CA THR A 108 -5.55 -22.77 -14.48
C THR A 108 -5.29 -21.26 -14.40
N ARG A 109 -6.33 -20.46 -14.10
CA ARG A 109 -6.15 -19.01 -13.81
C ARG A 109 -5.14 -18.77 -12.67
N GLY A 110 -4.98 -19.72 -11.75
CA GLY A 110 -4.02 -19.65 -10.66
C GLY A 110 -2.57 -19.76 -11.13
N GLU A 111 -2.27 -20.66 -12.06
CA GLU A 111 -0.92 -20.80 -12.65
C GLU A 111 -0.55 -19.57 -13.50
N LEU A 112 -1.51 -19.01 -14.24
CA LEU A 112 -1.30 -17.75 -14.96
C LEU A 112 -1.02 -16.60 -13.99
N LEU A 113 -1.77 -16.50 -12.89
CA LEU A 113 -1.57 -15.48 -11.87
C LEU A 113 -0.19 -15.64 -11.21
N HIS A 114 0.25 -16.87 -10.95
CA HIS A 114 1.57 -17.18 -10.42
C HIS A 114 2.70 -16.73 -11.38
N ALA A 115 2.61 -17.04 -12.68
CA ALA A 115 3.58 -16.59 -13.66
C ALA A 115 3.66 -15.05 -13.76
N ILE A 116 2.51 -14.36 -13.74
CA ILE A 116 2.45 -12.89 -13.68
C ILE A 116 3.09 -12.37 -12.39
N PHE A 117 2.84 -13.04 -11.26
CA PHE A 117 3.37 -12.63 -9.97
C PHE A 117 4.90 -12.80 -9.91
N ILE A 118 5.45 -13.89 -10.46
CA ILE A 118 6.89 -14.08 -10.60
C ILE A 118 7.50 -12.98 -11.48
N LEU A 119 6.88 -12.62 -12.59
CA LEU A 119 7.36 -11.50 -13.42
C LEU A 119 7.44 -10.19 -12.62
N ILE A 120 6.37 -9.84 -11.89
CA ILE A 120 6.33 -8.63 -11.04
C ILE A 120 7.42 -8.70 -9.96
N LEU A 121 7.59 -9.85 -9.33
CA LEU A 121 8.60 -10.09 -8.31
C LEU A 121 10.02 -9.93 -8.87
N CYS A 122 10.32 -10.54 -10.01
CA CYS A 122 11.61 -10.41 -10.70
C CYS A 122 11.94 -8.95 -11.03
N ILE A 123 10.98 -8.22 -11.60
CA ILE A 123 11.14 -6.79 -11.90
C ILE A 123 11.38 -6.01 -10.61
N THR A 124 10.59 -6.28 -9.57
CA THR A 124 10.69 -5.56 -8.28
C THR A 124 12.07 -5.76 -7.65
N VAL A 125 12.61 -6.97 -7.68
CA VAL A 125 13.95 -7.26 -7.12
C VAL A 125 15.04 -6.48 -7.88
N LEU A 126 15.01 -6.50 -9.21
CA LEU A 126 15.98 -5.78 -10.05
C LEU A 126 15.90 -4.26 -9.86
N VAL A 127 14.68 -3.71 -9.85
CA VAL A 127 14.44 -2.28 -9.61
C VAL A 127 14.91 -1.90 -8.22
N ARG A 128 14.58 -2.70 -7.21
CA ARG A 128 14.97 -2.44 -5.82
C ARG A 128 16.49 -2.35 -5.67
N ASP A 129 17.25 -3.24 -6.29
CA ASP A 129 18.70 -3.28 -6.12
C ASP A 129 19.39 -2.09 -6.81
N ASN A 130 18.87 -1.68 -7.98
CA ASN A 130 19.28 -0.43 -8.63
C ASN A 130 18.92 0.79 -7.79
N PHE A 131 17.71 0.81 -7.22
CA PHE A 131 17.24 1.87 -6.33
C PHE A 131 18.10 1.98 -5.05
N ALA A 132 18.44 0.86 -4.43
CA ALA A 132 19.30 0.84 -3.25
C ALA A 132 20.72 1.35 -3.54
N ALA A 133 21.26 1.08 -4.73
CA ALA A 133 22.55 1.62 -5.15
C ALA A 133 22.46 3.13 -5.44
N PHE A 134 21.39 3.56 -6.10
CA PHE A 134 21.08 4.96 -6.36
C PHE A 134 21.00 5.76 -5.04
N MET A 135 20.17 5.33 -4.09
CA MET A 135 19.98 6.00 -2.80
C MET A 135 21.26 6.09 -1.96
N ARG A 136 22.07 5.02 -1.93
CA ARG A 136 23.37 5.04 -1.25
C ARG A 136 24.37 5.98 -1.91
N GLY A 137 24.27 6.17 -3.23
CA GLY A 137 25.11 7.11 -3.97
C GLY A 137 24.99 8.54 -3.45
N PHE A 138 23.77 9.01 -3.18
CA PHE A 138 23.52 10.33 -2.58
C PHE A 138 24.10 10.45 -1.18
N ALA A 139 23.89 9.43 -0.33
CA ALA A 139 24.43 9.43 1.03
C ALA A 139 25.96 9.51 1.04
N PHE A 140 26.61 8.74 0.17
CA PHE A 140 28.07 8.72 0.06
C PHE A 140 28.64 10.08 -0.40
N ARG A 141 27.97 10.75 -1.34
CA ARG A 141 28.38 12.09 -1.81
C ARG A 141 28.32 13.15 -0.71
N GLN A 142 27.42 13.00 0.25
CA GLN A 142 27.32 13.89 1.41
C GLN A 142 28.24 13.50 2.58
N GLY A 143 29.21 12.60 2.36
CA GLY A 143 30.20 12.22 3.39
C GLY A 143 29.64 11.37 4.52
N GLN A 144 28.42 10.85 4.39
CA GLN A 144 27.87 9.86 5.32
C GLN A 144 28.37 8.48 4.92
N ASP A 145 28.99 7.77 5.87
CA ASP A 145 29.33 6.37 5.68
C ASP A 145 28.03 5.54 5.75
N PRO A 146 27.57 4.93 4.65
CA PRO A 146 26.32 4.18 4.68
C PRO A 146 26.50 2.97 5.59
N GLU A 147 25.95 3.01 6.80
CA GLU A 147 25.90 1.85 7.71
C GLU A 147 25.34 0.63 6.97
N MET A 148 26.21 -0.34 6.69
CA MET A 148 25.97 -1.41 5.72
C MET A 148 25.32 -2.67 6.29
N ARG A 149 25.01 -2.74 7.59
CA ARG A 149 25.07 -4.04 8.26
C ARG A 149 23.78 -4.85 8.36
N GLU A 150 22.60 -4.24 8.39
CA GLU A 150 21.36 -4.99 8.75
C GLU A 150 20.47 -5.36 7.56
N PHE A 151 20.14 -4.41 6.66
CA PHE A 151 19.19 -4.70 5.56
C PHE A 151 19.79 -5.53 4.42
N THR A 152 21.10 -5.41 4.17
CA THR A 152 21.75 -6.12 3.05
C THR A 152 21.92 -7.60 3.33
N ARG A 153 22.15 -7.99 4.59
CA ARG A 153 22.36 -9.39 5.01
C ARG A 153 21.08 -10.21 5.01
N LEU A 154 19.97 -9.62 5.47
CA LEU A 154 18.66 -10.29 5.44
C LEU A 154 18.20 -10.56 4.01
N ARG A 155 18.54 -9.67 3.05
CA ARG A 155 18.31 -9.91 1.62
C ARG A 155 19.06 -11.16 1.17
N THR A 156 20.39 -11.19 1.25
CA THR A 156 21.17 -12.29 0.64
C THR A 156 20.78 -13.64 1.24
N ALA A 157 20.50 -13.67 2.55
CA ALA A 157 20.01 -14.87 3.24
C ALA A 157 18.66 -15.41 2.71
N VAL A 158 17.78 -14.55 2.17
CA VAL A 158 16.43 -14.95 1.71
C VAL A 158 16.33 -15.00 0.17
N ALA A 159 16.93 -14.04 -0.52
CA ALA A 159 16.83 -13.89 -1.97
C ALA A 159 17.49 -15.04 -2.73
N ALA A 160 18.66 -15.52 -2.27
CA ALA A 160 19.34 -16.63 -2.92
C ALA A 160 18.49 -17.91 -2.84
N PRO A 161 18.07 -18.40 -1.65
CA PRO A 161 17.24 -19.59 -1.55
C PRO A 161 15.93 -19.51 -2.35
N VAL A 162 15.27 -18.35 -2.33
CA VAL A 162 14.03 -18.13 -3.12
C VAL A 162 14.33 -18.19 -4.62
N ALA A 163 15.42 -17.59 -5.09
CA ALA A 163 15.78 -17.63 -6.50
C ALA A 163 16.10 -19.06 -6.99
N ALA A 164 16.74 -19.90 -6.17
CA ALA A 164 17.01 -21.30 -6.52
C ALA A 164 15.73 -22.12 -6.51
N LEU A 165 14.85 -21.88 -5.54
CA LEU A 165 13.53 -22.50 -5.46
C LEU A 165 12.73 -22.23 -6.73
N LEU A 166 12.60 -20.95 -7.10
CA LEU A 166 11.86 -20.53 -8.30
C LEU A 166 12.52 -21.08 -9.57
N TYR A 167 13.86 -21.11 -9.66
CA TYR A 167 14.55 -21.74 -10.77
C TYR A 167 14.28 -23.25 -10.85
N ALA A 168 14.33 -23.95 -9.72
CA ALA A 168 14.06 -25.39 -9.67
C ALA A 168 12.62 -25.71 -10.06
N HIS A 169 11.66 -24.84 -9.71
CA HIS A 169 10.26 -24.94 -10.12
C HIS A 169 10.07 -24.66 -11.61
N ALA A 170 10.61 -23.54 -12.11
CA ALA A 170 10.44 -23.06 -13.47
C ALA A 170 10.90 -24.07 -14.52
N PHE A 171 12.03 -24.74 -14.27
CA PHE A 171 12.62 -25.68 -15.22
C PHE A 171 12.39 -27.15 -14.85
N TYR A 172 11.48 -27.43 -13.92
CA TYR A 172 11.22 -28.80 -13.47
C TYR A 172 10.81 -29.70 -14.64
N VAL A 173 11.59 -30.77 -14.85
CA VAL A 173 11.29 -31.82 -15.84
C VAL A 173 10.95 -33.10 -15.09
N PRO A 174 9.77 -33.73 -15.33
CA PRO A 174 9.41 -35.02 -14.74
C PRO A 174 10.26 -36.17 -15.30
N GLU A 175 10.38 -37.28 -14.54
CA GLU A 175 11.07 -38.53 -14.95
C GLU A 175 12.59 -38.42 -15.20
N GLY A 176 13.34 -37.99 -14.18
CA GLY A 176 14.81 -37.89 -14.25
C GLY A 176 15.60 -39.10 -13.75
N PRO A 177 16.95 -38.99 -13.75
CA PRO A 177 17.84 -40.10 -13.42
C PRO A 177 17.65 -40.57 -11.97
N PRO A 178 17.77 -41.89 -11.68
CA PRO A 178 17.62 -42.46 -10.35
C PRO A 178 18.84 -42.09 -9.48
N SER A 179 18.87 -40.83 -9.04
CA SER A 179 19.91 -40.28 -8.19
C SER A 179 19.29 -39.62 -6.98
N TRP A 180 19.94 -39.76 -5.83
CA TRP A 180 19.52 -39.11 -4.59
C TRP A 180 19.39 -37.58 -4.76
N ILE A 181 20.26 -36.99 -5.58
CA ILE A 181 20.28 -35.55 -5.86
C ILE A 181 19.02 -35.15 -6.63
N TYR A 182 18.64 -35.89 -7.68
CA TYR A 182 17.44 -35.59 -8.45
C TYR A 182 16.16 -35.76 -7.62
N PHE A 183 16.12 -36.75 -6.71
CA PHE A 183 14.98 -36.91 -5.80
C PHE A 183 14.70 -35.65 -4.97
N TRP A 184 15.75 -35.09 -4.34
CA TRP A 184 15.62 -33.85 -3.56
C TRP A 184 15.25 -32.63 -4.42
N ILE A 185 15.85 -32.51 -5.61
CA ILE A 185 15.55 -31.41 -6.53
C ILE A 185 14.11 -31.51 -7.06
N SER A 186 13.65 -32.72 -7.38
CA SER A 186 12.28 -32.97 -7.86
C SER A 186 11.24 -32.62 -6.80
N TRP A 187 11.51 -32.92 -5.53
CA TRP A 187 10.66 -32.49 -4.42
C TRP A 187 10.52 -30.96 -4.36
N LEU A 188 11.63 -30.24 -4.56
CA LEU A 188 11.65 -28.77 -4.58
C LEU A 188 10.93 -28.19 -5.81
N GLY A 189 11.10 -28.82 -6.97
CA GLY A 189 10.48 -28.41 -8.22
C GLY A 189 8.97 -28.65 -8.27
N ASN A 190 8.43 -29.53 -7.43
CA ASN A 190 7.01 -29.92 -7.45
C ASN A 190 6.21 -29.40 -6.24
N LEU A 191 6.59 -28.23 -5.70
CA LEU A 191 5.88 -27.63 -4.57
C LEU A 191 4.46 -27.17 -4.94
N PRO A 192 3.52 -27.18 -3.98
CA PRO A 192 2.16 -26.75 -4.22
C PRO A 192 2.09 -25.24 -4.49
N LEU A 193 1.28 -24.83 -5.48
CA LEU A 193 1.08 -23.44 -5.90
C LEU A 193 0.78 -22.48 -4.74
N ARG A 194 0.01 -22.93 -3.74
CA ARG A 194 -0.33 -22.13 -2.55
C ARG A 194 0.91 -21.76 -1.73
N LEU A 195 1.88 -22.66 -1.60
CA LEU A 195 3.10 -22.41 -0.85
C LEU A 195 4.01 -21.44 -1.62
N LEU A 196 4.10 -21.58 -2.94
CA LEU A 196 4.84 -20.66 -3.80
C LEU A 196 4.31 -19.23 -3.66
N PHE A 197 2.99 -19.03 -3.75
CA PHE A 197 2.40 -17.70 -3.51
C PHE A 197 2.75 -17.11 -2.14
N VAL A 198 2.75 -17.91 -1.07
CA VAL A 198 3.13 -17.42 0.27
C VAL A 198 4.59 -16.96 0.26
N ILE A 199 5.50 -17.77 -0.30
CA ILE A 199 6.93 -17.43 -0.39
C ILE A 199 7.13 -16.16 -1.22
N GLU A 200 6.45 -16.05 -2.35
CA GLU A 200 6.55 -14.89 -3.24
C GLU A 200 5.99 -13.62 -2.60
N ILE A 201 4.82 -13.69 -1.95
CA ILE A 201 4.22 -12.53 -1.26
C ILE A 201 5.15 -12.06 -0.15
N VAL A 202 5.67 -12.98 0.67
CA VAL A 202 6.63 -12.64 1.73
C VAL A 202 7.87 -11.99 1.12
N PHE A 203 8.40 -12.55 0.03
CA PHE A 203 9.59 -12.01 -0.62
C PHE A 203 9.33 -10.63 -1.27
N LEU A 204 8.15 -10.42 -1.86
CA LEU A 204 7.73 -9.12 -2.40
C LEU A 204 7.62 -8.08 -1.28
N VAL A 205 7.00 -8.44 -0.14
CA VAL A 205 6.90 -7.57 1.04
C VAL A 205 8.28 -7.19 1.58
N ILE A 206 9.22 -8.14 1.67
CA ILE A 206 10.60 -7.86 2.09
C ILE A 206 11.27 -6.88 1.12
N ASN A 207 11.10 -7.04 -0.19
CA ASN A 207 11.69 -6.13 -1.18
C ASN A 207 11.07 -4.72 -1.16
N LEU A 208 9.75 -4.61 -1.08
CA LEU A 208 9.07 -3.32 -0.95
C LEU A 208 9.40 -2.63 0.38
N GLY A 209 9.45 -3.40 1.47
CA GLY A 209 9.89 -2.92 2.79
C GLY A 209 11.33 -2.42 2.76
N SER A 210 12.22 -3.09 2.00
CA SER A 210 13.58 -2.62 1.79
C SER A 210 13.62 -1.29 1.04
N ILE A 211 12.86 -1.11 -0.04
CA ILE A 211 12.77 0.18 -0.77
C ILE A 211 12.33 1.28 0.18
N ALA A 212 11.25 1.05 0.93
CA ALA A 212 10.75 2.01 1.92
C ALA A 212 11.79 2.34 3.01
N GLY A 213 12.56 1.34 3.45
CA GLY A 213 13.68 1.52 4.37
C GLY A 213 14.77 2.45 3.82
N TYR A 214 15.17 2.27 2.55
CA TYR A 214 16.13 3.15 1.89
C TYR A 214 15.58 4.59 1.72
N CYS A 215 14.32 4.75 1.34
CA CYS A 215 13.66 6.06 1.30
C CYS A 215 13.66 6.74 2.68
N ARG A 216 13.37 5.99 3.74
CA ARG A 216 13.36 6.54 5.11
C ARG A 216 14.75 6.94 5.58
N LYS A 217 15.78 6.15 5.28
CA LYS A 217 17.16 6.38 5.77
C LYS A 217 17.92 7.42 4.95
N TYR A 218 17.77 7.40 3.62
CA TYR A 218 18.57 8.23 2.71
C TYR A 218 17.74 9.22 1.88
N GLY A 219 16.42 9.23 2.05
CA GLY A 219 15.50 10.10 1.30
C GLY A 219 15.82 11.57 1.45
N SER A 220 16.19 12.04 2.66
CA SER A 220 16.57 13.44 2.88
C SER A 220 17.77 13.84 2.03
N TYR A 221 18.87 13.10 2.08
CA TYR A 221 20.09 13.37 1.30
C TYR A 221 19.82 13.38 -0.21
N CYS A 222 19.05 12.41 -0.68
CA CYS A 222 18.64 12.33 -2.08
C CYS A 222 17.84 13.57 -2.49
N LEU A 223 16.90 13.98 -1.65
CA LEU A 223 16.04 15.12 -1.92
C LEU A 223 16.81 16.45 -1.85
N ASP A 224 17.73 16.59 -0.90
CA ASP A 224 18.54 17.80 -0.73
C ASP A 224 19.47 18.01 -1.94
N GLU A 225 20.12 16.94 -2.44
CA GLU A 225 20.96 17.01 -3.64
C GLU A 225 20.12 17.23 -4.92
N LEU A 226 19.00 16.51 -5.09
CA LEU A 226 18.09 16.69 -6.23
C LEU A 226 17.47 18.09 -6.29
N CYS A 227 17.26 18.70 -5.12
CA CYS A 227 16.72 20.04 -5.02
C CYS A 227 17.80 21.12 -5.01
N LEU A 228 19.07 20.78 -5.24
CA LEU A 228 20.19 21.72 -5.21
C LEU A 228 20.23 22.54 -3.91
N GLU A 229 19.93 21.90 -2.78
CA GLU A 229 19.81 22.51 -1.45
C GLU A 229 18.76 23.63 -1.38
N ASN A 230 17.87 23.73 -2.38
CA ASN A 230 16.81 24.72 -2.42
C ASN A 230 15.57 24.20 -1.66
N GLU A 231 15.33 24.77 -0.49
CA GLU A 231 14.19 24.41 0.37
C GLU A 231 12.83 24.57 -0.31
N VAL A 232 12.67 25.58 -1.18
CA VAL A 232 11.41 25.84 -1.90
C VAL A 232 11.14 24.73 -2.92
N LEU A 233 12.17 24.29 -3.64
CA LEU A 233 12.05 23.20 -4.62
C LEU A 233 11.78 21.86 -3.92
N ARG A 234 12.49 21.60 -2.81
CA ARG A 234 12.27 20.48 -1.90
C ARG A 234 10.84 20.41 -1.41
N ARG A 235 10.32 21.53 -0.91
CA ARG A 235 8.94 21.62 -0.43
C ARG A 235 7.92 21.37 -1.55
N LYS A 236 8.13 21.94 -2.76
CA LYS A 236 7.27 21.67 -3.93
C LYS A 236 7.24 20.19 -4.30
N PHE A 237 8.40 19.53 -4.32
CA PHE A 237 8.45 18.09 -4.60
C PHE A 237 7.70 17.28 -3.53
N LEU A 238 7.90 17.61 -2.25
CA LEU A 238 7.20 16.94 -1.15
C LEU A 238 5.68 17.20 -1.16
N THR A 239 5.22 18.36 -1.64
CA THR A 239 3.77 18.64 -1.79
C THR A 239 3.08 17.77 -2.83
N PHE A 240 3.82 17.16 -3.77
CA PHE A 240 3.24 16.25 -4.76
C PHE A 240 2.55 15.04 -4.13
N PHE A 241 3.12 14.48 -3.05
CA PHE A 241 2.58 13.31 -2.38
C PHE A 241 1.18 13.54 -1.76
N PRO A 242 0.99 14.52 -0.84
CA PRO A 242 -0.34 14.79 -0.30
C PRO A 242 -1.31 15.22 -1.40
N ASN A 243 -0.91 16.11 -2.33
CA ASN A 243 -1.79 16.52 -3.42
C ASN A 243 -2.28 15.35 -4.29
N SER A 244 -1.43 14.33 -4.52
CA SER A 244 -1.82 13.13 -5.27
C SER A 244 -2.84 12.29 -4.51
N LEU A 245 -2.72 12.18 -3.18
CA LEU A 245 -3.69 11.52 -2.33
C LEU A 245 -5.03 12.29 -2.30
N THR A 246 -4.98 13.62 -2.29
CA THR A 246 -6.17 14.48 -2.40
C THR A 246 -6.89 14.30 -3.74
N VAL A 247 -6.16 14.19 -4.85
CA VAL A 247 -6.78 13.85 -6.16
C VAL A 247 -7.37 12.44 -6.11
N MET A 248 -6.71 11.48 -5.46
CA MET A 248 -7.23 10.12 -5.28
C MET A 248 -8.52 10.10 -4.46
N ASN A 249 -8.63 10.94 -3.42
CA ASN A 249 -9.87 11.15 -2.66
C ASN A 249 -11.01 11.54 -3.61
N ALA A 250 -10.85 12.62 -4.39
CA ALA A 250 -11.87 13.09 -5.34
C ALA A 250 -12.24 12.01 -6.38
N MET A 251 -11.24 11.30 -6.92
CA MET A 251 -11.45 10.21 -7.87
C MET A 251 -12.23 9.05 -7.28
N MET A 252 -11.94 8.65 -6.03
CA MET A 252 -12.72 7.64 -5.31
C MET A 252 -14.16 8.11 -5.10
N GLY A 253 -14.37 9.37 -4.71
CA GLY A 253 -15.72 9.94 -4.62
C GLY A 253 -16.51 9.78 -5.92
N LEU A 254 -15.94 10.17 -7.06
CA LEU A 254 -16.58 10.01 -8.36
C LEU A 254 -16.77 8.53 -8.74
N LEU A 255 -15.79 7.68 -8.46
CA LEU A 255 -15.90 6.23 -8.69
C LEU A 255 -17.05 5.60 -7.90
N SER A 256 -17.29 6.05 -6.67
CA SER A 256 -18.42 5.63 -5.86
C SER A 256 -19.76 5.86 -6.56
N VAL A 257 -19.91 6.98 -7.28
CA VAL A 257 -21.13 7.28 -8.06
C VAL A 257 -21.32 6.28 -9.20
N PHE A 258 -20.26 5.85 -9.89
CA PHE A 258 -20.34 4.84 -10.94
C PHE A 258 -20.86 3.50 -10.43
N PHE A 259 -20.42 3.06 -9.24
CA PHE A 259 -20.94 1.84 -8.63
C PHE A 259 -22.40 2.00 -8.18
N ALA A 260 -22.77 3.18 -7.68
CA ALA A 260 -24.16 3.48 -7.32
C ALA A 260 -25.10 3.40 -8.54
N TYR A 261 -24.68 3.93 -9.70
CA TYR A 261 -25.42 3.82 -10.95
C TYR A 261 -25.62 2.38 -11.43
N GLN A 262 -24.68 1.48 -11.12
CA GLN A 262 -24.80 0.04 -11.41
C GLN A 262 -25.67 -0.71 -10.40
N GLY A 263 -26.31 -0.02 -9.45
CA GLY A 263 -27.06 -0.63 -8.37
C GLY A 263 -26.19 -1.34 -7.32
N ARG A 264 -24.87 -1.10 -7.31
CA ARG A 264 -23.92 -1.73 -6.40
C ARG A 264 -23.64 -0.81 -5.21
N ILE A 265 -24.65 -0.59 -4.38
CA ILE A 265 -24.63 0.46 -3.34
C ILE A 265 -23.61 0.15 -2.23
N ARG A 266 -23.43 -1.13 -1.90
CA ARG A 266 -22.39 -1.57 -0.95
C ARG A 266 -20.99 -1.20 -1.44
N GLU A 267 -20.67 -1.50 -2.70
CA GLU A 267 -19.37 -1.17 -3.29
C GLU A 267 -19.17 0.33 -3.44
N ALA A 268 -20.21 1.07 -3.82
CA ALA A 268 -20.20 2.53 -3.79
C ALA A 268 -19.79 3.04 -2.39
N PHE A 269 -20.47 2.56 -1.35
CA PHE A 269 -20.16 2.95 0.02
C PHE A 269 -18.74 2.56 0.47
N LEU A 270 -18.22 1.40 0.07
CA LEU A 270 -16.83 1.00 0.33
C LEU A 270 -15.82 1.95 -0.32
N ILE A 271 -16.10 2.39 -1.55
CA ILE A 271 -15.24 3.34 -2.27
C ILE A 271 -15.32 4.73 -1.62
N LEU A 272 -16.49 5.14 -1.15
CA LEU A 272 -16.66 6.37 -0.36
C LEU A 272 -15.87 6.30 0.96
N ILE A 273 -15.85 5.16 1.65
CA ILE A 273 -14.96 4.94 2.81
C ILE A 273 -13.49 5.06 2.37
N GLY A 274 -13.12 4.53 1.21
CA GLY A 274 -11.81 4.71 0.60
C GLY A 274 -11.44 6.18 0.40
N ALA A 275 -12.38 7.01 -0.07
CA ALA A 275 -12.20 8.47 -0.18
C ALA A 275 -11.87 9.10 1.18
N THR A 276 -12.60 8.74 2.24
CA THR A 276 -12.30 9.20 3.62
C THR A 276 -10.94 8.73 4.16
N LEU A 277 -10.43 7.60 3.64
CA LEU A 277 -9.11 7.11 4.01
C LEU A 277 -8.02 7.96 3.32
N PHE A 278 -8.19 8.27 2.04
CA PHE A 278 -7.24 9.10 1.29
C PHE A 278 -7.15 10.54 1.82
N ASP A 279 -8.29 11.15 2.16
CA ASP A 279 -8.38 12.43 2.89
C ASP A 279 -7.56 12.38 4.20
N LYS A 280 -7.81 11.39 5.06
CA LYS A 280 -7.02 11.27 6.31
C LYS A 280 -5.53 11.06 6.06
N LEU A 281 -5.17 10.33 5.01
CA LEU A 281 -3.78 10.03 4.67
C LEU A 281 -3.07 11.27 4.11
N ASP A 282 -3.71 12.08 3.27
CA ASP A 282 -3.08 13.27 2.71
C ASP A 282 -2.69 14.29 3.81
N GLY A 283 -3.58 14.52 4.78
CA GLY A 283 -3.33 15.42 5.90
C GLY A 283 -2.29 14.86 6.86
N ALA A 284 -2.26 13.53 7.04
CA ALA A 284 -1.21 12.86 7.82
C ALA A 284 0.17 12.94 7.15
N VAL A 285 0.22 12.76 5.83
CA VAL A 285 1.45 12.88 5.03
C VAL A 285 1.93 14.33 5.02
N ALA A 286 1.03 15.31 4.82
CA ALA A 286 1.37 16.72 4.85
C ALA A 286 1.98 17.15 6.21
N ARG A 287 1.37 16.72 7.33
CA ARG A 287 1.93 16.92 8.68
C ARG A 287 3.30 16.28 8.84
N LYS A 288 3.44 15.02 8.45
CA LYS A 288 4.70 14.27 8.60
C LYS A 288 5.84 14.84 7.78
N LEU A 289 5.52 15.47 6.64
CA LEU A 289 6.49 16.14 5.76
C LEU A 289 6.75 17.60 6.14
N GLY A 290 6.19 18.11 7.26
CA GLY A 290 6.39 19.49 7.70
C GLY A 290 5.78 20.53 6.76
N LEU A 291 4.81 20.13 5.93
CA LEU A 291 4.26 21.01 4.88
C LEU A 291 3.25 22.03 5.42
N ASN A 292 2.85 21.91 6.68
CA ASN A 292 1.86 22.79 7.31
C ASN A 292 2.47 24.09 7.87
N GLU A 293 3.79 24.14 8.02
CA GLU A 293 4.51 25.32 8.50
C GLU A 293 4.89 26.21 7.31
N PRO A 294 4.68 27.54 7.38
CA PRO A 294 5.15 28.44 6.32
C PRO A 294 6.69 28.40 6.23
N PRO A 295 7.29 28.54 5.03
CA PRO A 295 8.74 28.63 4.90
C PRO A 295 9.25 29.82 5.71
N ALA A 296 10.40 29.66 6.37
CA ALA A 296 11.03 30.73 7.14
C ALA A 296 11.34 31.99 6.30
N ASP A 297 11.51 31.83 4.98
CA ASP A 297 11.98 32.85 4.03
C ASP A 297 10.87 33.59 3.24
N THR A 298 9.59 33.47 3.62
CA THR A 298 8.52 34.23 2.94
C THR A 298 8.00 35.39 3.78
N ASP A 299 8.45 36.61 3.48
CA ASP A 299 7.99 37.90 4.04
C ASP A 299 6.47 38.14 3.92
N HIS A 300 5.80 37.33 3.09
CA HIS A 300 4.35 37.30 2.96
C HIS A 300 3.85 35.86 3.08
N PRO A 301 3.33 35.42 4.24
CA PRO A 301 2.65 34.14 4.34
C PRO A 301 1.44 34.19 3.41
N ARG A 302 1.48 33.46 2.28
CA ARG A 302 0.28 33.23 1.48
C ARG A 302 -0.73 32.54 2.39
N LYS A 303 -1.80 33.26 2.73
CA LYS A 303 -2.89 32.75 3.58
C LYS A 303 -3.60 31.51 3.02
N ILE A 304 -3.47 31.26 1.71
CA ILE A 304 -4.12 30.15 1.00
C ILE A 304 -3.04 29.42 0.20
N SER A 305 -2.83 28.14 0.52
CA SER A 305 -1.96 27.26 -0.26
C SER A 305 -2.78 26.54 -1.34
N LEU A 306 -2.14 26.20 -2.46
CA LEU A 306 -2.79 25.41 -3.52
C LEU A 306 -3.28 24.07 -2.97
N GLY A 307 -2.48 23.42 -2.11
CA GLY A 307 -2.85 22.15 -1.48
C GLY A 307 -4.11 22.26 -0.63
N ALA A 308 -4.25 23.32 0.17
CA ALA A 308 -5.46 23.55 0.97
C ALA A 308 -6.70 23.79 0.08
N LEU A 309 -6.57 24.53 -1.03
CA LEU A 309 -7.67 24.72 -1.97
C LEU A 309 -8.06 23.42 -2.68
N LEU A 310 -7.05 22.60 -3.03
CA LEU A 310 -7.26 21.30 -3.66
C LEU A 310 -7.98 20.33 -2.71
N ASP A 311 -7.61 20.37 -1.42
CA ASP A 311 -8.23 19.60 -0.33
C ASP A 311 -9.70 19.99 -0.16
N ASP A 312 -9.99 21.28 0.03
CA ASP A 312 -11.36 21.80 0.13
C ASP A 312 -12.21 21.43 -1.10
N LEU A 313 -11.62 21.45 -2.30
CA LEU A 313 -12.31 21.07 -3.54
C LEU A 313 -12.57 19.56 -3.62
N ALA A 314 -11.58 18.73 -3.26
CA ALA A 314 -11.72 17.28 -3.24
C ALA A 314 -12.77 16.84 -2.21
N ASP A 315 -12.77 17.43 -1.03
CA ASP A 315 -13.77 17.21 0.02
C ASP A 315 -15.17 17.66 -0.40
N GLY A 316 -15.26 18.77 -1.12
CA GLY A 316 -16.51 19.23 -1.74
C GLY A 316 -17.08 18.16 -2.68
N VAL A 317 -16.26 17.59 -3.55
CA VAL A 317 -16.66 16.51 -4.47
C VAL A 317 -17.04 15.25 -3.70
N SER A 318 -16.12 14.70 -2.91
CA SER A 318 -16.26 13.39 -2.27
C SER A 318 -17.30 13.34 -1.17
N PHE A 319 -17.47 14.40 -0.38
CA PHE A 319 -18.29 14.37 0.84
C PHE A 319 -19.53 15.27 0.81
N CYS A 320 -19.61 16.22 -0.15
CA CYS A 320 -20.81 17.03 -0.33
C CYS A 320 -21.60 16.61 -1.57
N ILE A 321 -20.96 16.54 -2.75
CA ILE A 321 -21.63 16.24 -4.02
C ILE A 321 -21.97 14.75 -4.14
N VAL A 322 -20.97 13.88 -3.95
CA VAL A 322 -21.11 12.44 -4.16
C VAL A 322 -22.20 11.80 -3.28
N PRO A 323 -22.29 12.07 -1.96
CA PRO A 323 -23.36 11.51 -1.13
C PRO A 323 -24.76 11.97 -1.55
N ALA A 324 -24.91 13.25 -1.92
CA ALA A 324 -26.15 13.80 -2.44
C ALA A 324 -26.57 13.10 -3.76
N TRP A 325 -25.60 12.81 -4.62
CA TRP A 325 -25.84 12.13 -5.89
C TRP A 325 -26.22 10.65 -5.68
N ILE A 326 -25.49 9.92 -4.84
CA ILE A 326 -25.82 8.53 -4.50
C ILE A 326 -27.23 8.43 -3.91
N PHE A 327 -27.56 9.34 -2.99
CA PHE A 327 -28.92 9.43 -2.44
C PHE A 327 -29.98 9.61 -3.52
N TYR A 328 -29.77 10.56 -4.45
CA TYR A 328 -30.72 10.78 -5.53
C TYR A 328 -30.86 9.54 -6.44
N ILE A 329 -29.74 8.90 -6.82
CA ILE A 329 -29.76 7.68 -7.64
C ILE A 329 -30.55 6.57 -6.96
N VAL A 330 -30.34 6.35 -5.66
CA VAL A 330 -30.97 5.26 -4.92
C VAL A 330 -32.46 5.51 -4.70
N LEU A 331 -32.84 6.72 -4.27
CA LEU A 331 -34.24 7.00 -3.92
C LEU A 331 -35.12 7.33 -5.12
N SER A 332 -34.57 7.87 -6.21
CA SER A 332 -35.36 8.13 -7.43
C SER A 332 -35.84 6.86 -8.13
N GLY A 333 -35.23 5.71 -7.84
CA GLY A 333 -35.67 4.41 -8.35
C GLY A 333 -36.76 3.72 -7.52
N ILE A 334 -37.36 4.40 -6.55
CA ILE A 334 -38.42 3.87 -5.69
C ILE A 334 -39.78 4.33 -6.20
N ASP A 335 -40.50 3.44 -6.88
CA ASP A 335 -41.85 3.70 -7.40
C ASP A 335 -42.88 3.57 -6.26
N ALA A 336 -43.10 4.65 -5.50
CA ALA A 336 -44.09 4.70 -4.42
C ALA A 336 -44.77 6.07 -4.32
N PRO A 337 -46.12 6.15 -4.12
CA PRO A 337 -46.86 7.42 -4.09
C PRO A 337 -46.40 8.42 -3.02
N VAL A 338 -45.86 7.90 -1.91
CA VAL A 338 -45.31 8.72 -0.83
C VAL A 338 -43.96 9.32 -1.23
N MET A 339 -43.14 8.56 -1.98
CA MET A 339 -41.83 9.00 -2.43
C MET A 339 -41.92 10.09 -3.50
N ASP A 340 -42.92 10.01 -4.38
CA ASP A 340 -43.19 11.03 -5.43
C ASP A 340 -43.48 12.43 -4.85
N ARG A 341 -43.98 12.50 -3.61
CA ARG A 341 -44.26 13.76 -2.92
C ARG A 341 -43.02 14.35 -2.26
N ILE A 342 -41.96 13.55 -2.07
CA ILE A 342 -40.73 14.00 -1.44
C ILE A 342 -39.86 14.67 -2.50
N PRO A 343 -39.43 15.93 -2.29
CA PRO A 343 -38.61 16.64 -3.26
C PRO A 343 -37.13 16.17 -3.19
N LEU A 344 -36.87 14.93 -3.59
CA LEU A 344 -35.56 14.26 -3.46
C LEU A 344 -34.41 15.07 -4.04
N GLY A 345 -34.60 15.68 -5.22
CA GLY A 345 -33.60 16.55 -5.84
C GLY A 345 -33.26 17.78 -4.99
N TRP A 346 -34.27 18.42 -4.38
CA TRP A 346 -34.03 19.57 -3.50
C TRP A 346 -33.36 19.17 -2.18
N ILE A 347 -33.69 18.00 -1.64
CA ILE A 347 -33.00 17.45 -0.45
C ILE A 347 -31.52 17.21 -0.76
N ALA A 348 -31.21 16.62 -1.92
CA ALA A 348 -29.84 16.39 -2.36
C ALA A 348 -29.07 17.71 -2.53
N ILE A 349 -29.67 18.70 -3.21
CA ILE A 349 -29.09 20.04 -3.38
C ILE A 349 -28.86 20.73 -2.03
N PHE A 350 -29.83 20.61 -1.12
CA PHE A 350 -29.73 21.18 0.22
C PHE A 350 -28.56 20.58 1.00
N TYR A 351 -28.40 19.25 1.00
CA TYR A 351 -27.26 18.60 1.64
C TYR A 351 -25.93 19.06 1.06
N MET A 352 -25.82 19.10 -0.27
CA MET A 352 -24.62 19.56 -0.97
C MET A 352 -24.27 21.01 -0.59
N ALA A 353 -25.25 21.91 -0.60
CA ALA A 353 -25.06 23.32 -0.26
C ALA A 353 -24.63 23.50 1.21
N MET A 354 -25.26 22.78 2.14
CA MET A 354 -24.90 22.81 3.56
C MET A 354 -23.49 22.25 3.81
N GLY A 355 -23.07 21.25 3.06
CA GLY A 355 -21.70 20.72 3.10
C GLY A 355 -20.66 21.73 2.61
N ILE A 356 -20.92 22.39 1.48
CA ILE A 356 -20.01 23.43 0.95
C ILE A 356 -19.92 24.62 1.91
N LEU A 357 -21.04 25.08 2.47
CA LEU A 357 -21.05 26.14 3.50
C LEU A 357 -20.22 25.74 4.72
N ARG A 358 -20.29 24.46 5.12
CA ARG A 358 -19.50 23.92 6.23
C ARG A 358 -18.00 23.94 5.95
N LEU A 359 -17.58 23.64 4.72
CA LEU A 359 -16.17 23.72 4.31
C LEU A 359 -15.68 25.17 4.34
N ILE A 360 -16.42 26.09 3.71
CA ILE A 360 -16.10 27.53 3.70
C ILE A 360 -15.96 28.08 5.13
N TYR A 361 -16.89 27.73 6.03
CA TYR A 361 -16.80 28.14 7.43
C TYR A 361 -15.52 27.63 8.10
N PHE A 362 -15.09 26.40 7.81
CA PHE A 362 -13.87 25.84 8.38
C PHE A 362 -12.62 26.57 7.89
N THR A 363 -12.54 26.84 6.59
CA THR A 363 -11.42 27.57 5.97
C THR A 363 -11.29 28.98 6.54
N LEU A 364 -12.39 29.59 6.99
CA LEU A 364 -12.41 30.94 7.57
C LEU A 364 -12.28 30.97 9.11
N ASP A 365 -12.43 29.85 9.81
CA ASP A 365 -12.45 29.80 11.28
C ASP A 365 -11.06 30.06 11.89
N LYS A 366 -10.90 31.23 12.52
CA LYS A 366 -9.65 31.65 13.17
C LYS A 366 -9.48 31.11 14.59
N HIS A 367 -10.48 30.43 15.15
CA HIS A 367 -10.46 29.92 16.51
C HIS A 367 -10.72 28.40 16.56
N PRO A 368 -9.84 27.58 15.96
CA PRO A 368 -9.97 26.13 16.03
C PRO A 368 -9.79 25.65 17.47
N ILE A 369 -10.60 24.68 17.89
CA ILE A 369 -10.49 24.05 19.22
C ILE A 369 -9.64 22.78 19.06
N PRO A 370 -8.45 22.69 19.68
CA PRO A 370 -7.62 21.50 19.57
C PRO A 370 -8.38 20.25 20.06
N GLY A 371 -8.40 19.21 19.23
CA GLY A 371 -9.02 17.91 19.55
C GLY A 371 -10.50 17.80 19.18
N PHE A 372 -11.14 18.90 18.79
CA PHE A 372 -12.57 18.95 18.49
C PHE A 372 -12.89 19.63 17.16
N PHE A 373 -13.93 19.16 16.49
CA PHE A 373 -14.58 19.83 15.36
C PHE A 373 -15.85 20.54 15.82
N LYS A 374 -16.09 21.75 15.31
CA LYS A 374 -17.35 22.48 15.50
C LYS A 374 -18.37 21.99 14.46
N GLY A 375 -19.50 21.43 14.89
CA GLY A 375 -20.45 20.76 13.99
C GLY A 375 -19.90 19.44 13.42
N LEU A 376 -20.76 18.68 12.74
CA LEU A 376 -20.38 17.36 12.20
C LEU A 376 -19.40 17.51 11.02
N PRO A 377 -18.24 16.82 11.02
CA PRO A 377 -17.31 16.83 9.89
C PRO A 377 -17.95 16.28 8.61
N THR A 378 -17.61 16.87 7.46
CA THR A 378 -18.14 16.47 6.13
C THR A 378 -17.89 14.99 5.80
N PRO A 379 -16.70 14.38 6.07
CA PRO A 379 -16.53 12.95 5.83
C PRO A 379 -17.44 12.07 6.70
N ALA A 380 -17.62 12.43 7.97
CA ALA A 380 -18.48 11.68 8.90
C ALA A 380 -19.96 11.81 8.51
N ALA A 381 -20.36 12.98 8.05
CA ALA A 381 -21.69 13.26 7.55
C ALA A 381 -22.00 12.47 6.27
N ALA A 382 -21.04 12.40 5.33
CA ALA A 382 -21.15 11.57 4.13
C ALA A 382 -21.38 10.10 4.49
N LEU A 383 -20.61 9.57 5.43
CA LEU A 383 -20.76 8.18 5.87
C LEU A 383 -22.09 7.93 6.59
N LEU A 384 -22.55 8.87 7.42
CA LEU A 384 -23.84 8.79 8.10
C LEU A 384 -25.00 8.79 7.09
N ALA A 385 -24.95 9.64 6.07
CA ALA A 385 -26.00 9.79 5.07
C ALA A 385 -26.09 8.57 4.13
N VAL A 386 -24.96 7.97 3.76
CA VAL A 386 -24.92 6.88 2.76
C VAL A 386 -25.02 5.49 3.39
N SER A 387 -24.53 5.28 4.62
CA SER A 387 -24.61 3.96 5.28
C SER A 387 -26.01 3.32 5.35
N PRO A 388 -27.12 4.04 5.63
CA PRO A 388 -28.44 3.42 5.61
C PRO A 388 -28.99 3.16 4.21
N LEU A 389 -28.41 3.75 3.15
CA LEU A 389 -28.74 3.41 1.76
C LEU A 389 -28.25 2.00 1.40
N VAL A 390 -27.16 1.53 2.03
CA VAL A 390 -26.70 0.14 1.87
C VAL A 390 -27.73 -0.83 2.48
N ILE A 391 -28.34 -0.46 3.61
CA ILE A 391 -29.42 -1.24 4.23
C ILE A 391 -30.66 -1.23 3.32
N LEU A 392 -31.01 -0.05 2.78
CA LEU A 392 -32.15 0.11 1.87
C LEU A 392 -32.04 -0.80 0.64
N ASP A 393 -30.83 -0.91 0.06
CA ASP A 393 -30.56 -1.78 -1.08
C ASP A 393 -30.77 -3.28 -0.76
N GLN A 394 -30.47 -3.70 0.48
CA GLN A 394 -30.65 -5.10 0.91
C GLN A 394 -32.13 -5.48 1.06
N ILE A 395 -32.94 -4.58 1.61
CA ILE A 395 -34.39 -4.80 1.79
C ILE A 395 -35.20 -4.49 0.52
N ARG A 396 -34.54 -4.09 -0.57
CA ARG A 396 -35.17 -3.74 -1.86
C ARG A 396 -35.98 -4.89 -2.45
N LEU A 397 -35.49 -6.13 -2.31
CA LEU A 397 -36.14 -7.31 -2.88
C LEU A 397 -37.43 -7.70 -2.17
N ASP A 398 -37.61 -7.29 -0.91
CA ASP A 398 -38.78 -7.66 -0.10
C ASP A 398 -40.00 -6.75 -0.38
N ALA A 399 -39.82 -5.66 -1.14
CA ALA A 399 -40.86 -4.72 -1.64
C ALA A 399 -41.99 -4.39 -0.64
N SER A 400 -41.66 -4.37 0.65
CA SER A 400 -42.61 -4.24 1.75
C SER A 400 -42.83 -2.77 2.13
N GLU A 401 -43.84 -2.50 2.96
CA GLU A 401 -44.02 -1.18 3.57
C GLU A 401 -42.75 -0.69 4.30
N ALA A 402 -41.94 -1.64 4.80
CA ALA A 402 -40.66 -1.34 5.43
C ALA A 402 -39.68 -0.67 4.45
N PHE A 403 -39.64 -1.08 3.18
CA PHE A 403 -38.78 -0.47 2.15
C PHE A 403 -39.10 1.02 1.95
N VAL A 404 -40.39 1.34 1.77
CA VAL A 404 -40.84 2.73 1.58
C VAL A 404 -40.57 3.56 2.84
N SER A 405 -40.90 3.02 4.02
CA SER A 405 -40.66 3.71 5.29
C SER A 405 -39.17 4.01 5.53
N TRP A 406 -38.29 3.09 5.13
CA TRP A 406 -36.85 3.24 5.23
C TRP A 406 -36.33 4.29 4.24
N GLY A 407 -36.89 4.38 3.02
CA GLY A 407 -36.59 5.46 2.09
C GLY A 407 -36.97 6.85 2.62
N VAL A 408 -38.14 6.96 3.28
CA VAL A 408 -38.55 8.21 3.96
C VAL A 408 -37.58 8.54 5.11
N PHE A 409 -37.19 7.54 5.89
CA PHE A 409 -36.19 7.70 6.94
C PHE A 409 -34.85 8.21 6.40
N CYS A 410 -34.33 7.62 5.31
CA CYS A 410 -33.11 8.08 4.64
C CYS A 410 -33.22 9.53 4.16
N SER A 411 -34.38 9.94 3.63
CA SER A 411 -34.64 11.33 3.22
C SER A 411 -34.58 12.30 4.41
N GLY A 412 -35.23 11.95 5.52
CA GLY A 412 -35.18 12.73 6.75
C GLY A 412 -33.76 12.80 7.34
N LEU A 413 -33.03 11.68 7.33
CA LEU A 413 -31.65 11.61 7.80
C LEU A 413 -30.72 12.49 6.96
N MET A 414 -30.92 12.56 5.64
CA MET A 414 -30.14 13.44 4.76
C MET A 414 -30.27 14.91 5.17
N VAL A 415 -31.51 15.38 5.39
CA VAL A 415 -31.78 16.74 5.87
C VAL A 415 -31.20 16.96 7.27
N PHE A 416 -31.41 16.01 8.18
CA PHE A 416 -30.88 16.08 9.55
C PHE A 416 -29.34 16.20 9.56
N THR A 417 -28.66 15.41 8.74
CA THR A 417 -27.21 15.42 8.62
C THR A 417 -26.70 16.75 8.07
N ALA A 418 -27.36 17.30 7.06
CA ALA A 418 -27.05 18.61 6.48
C ALA A 418 -27.14 19.74 7.52
N ILE A 419 -28.17 19.72 8.36
CA ILE A 419 -28.33 20.67 9.46
C ILE A 419 -27.21 20.46 10.49
N LEU A 420 -26.95 19.21 10.89
CA LEU A 420 -25.99 18.87 11.94
C LEU A 420 -24.54 19.27 11.60
N MET A 421 -24.16 19.25 10.32
CA MET A 421 -22.88 19.81 9.86
C MET A 421 -22.69 21.26 10.32
N ASN A 422 -23.75 22.07 10.29
CA ASN A 422 -23.74 23.51 10.52
C ASN A 422 -24.15 23.92 11.95
N VAL A 423 -24.40 22.96 12.85
CA VAL A 423 -24.64 23.24 14.28
C VAL A 423 -23.30 23.34 15.03
N TYR A 424 -22.63 24.48 14.88
CA TYR A 424 -21.28 24.73 15.44
C TYR A 424 -21.13 24.66 16.97
N PRO A 425 -22.17 24.90 17.80
CA PRO A 425 -22.05 24.71 19.25
C PRO A 425 -21.76 23.27 19.67
N ILE A 426 -22.07 22.27 18.81
CA ILE A 426 -21.79 20.87 19.08
C ILE A 426 -20.32 20.58 18.75
N ARG A 427 -19.60 20.00 19.71
CA ARG A 427 -18.18 19.66 19.58
C ARG A 427 -18.03 18.16 19.36
N TYR A 428 -17.55 17.79 18.17
CA TYR A 428 -17.27 16.40 17.82
C TYR A 428 -15.81 16.07 18.06
N LEU A 429 -15.54 14.90 18.63
CA LEU A 429 -14.16 14.47 18.88
C LEU A 429 -13.46 14.16 17.55
N HIS A 430 -12.19 14.53 17.46
CA HIS A 430 -11.37 14.18 16.30
C HIS A 430 -11.10 12.67 16.27
N TYR A 431 -11.83 11.94 15.43
CA TYR A 431 -11.85 10.47 15.42
C TYR A 431 -10.47 9.83 15.25
N GLY A 432 -9.62 10.39 14.38
CA GLY A 432 -8.24 9.89 14.19
C GLY A 432 -7.36 10.01 15.44
N ARG A 433 -7.53 11.07 16.24
CA ARG A 433 -6.77 11.25 17.49
C ARG A 433 -7.25 10.28 18.57
N PHE A 434 -8.56 10.07 18.63
CA PHE A 434 -9.16 9.10 19.53
C PHE A 434 -8.69 7.66 19.25
N MET A 435 -8.65 7.27 17.97
CA MET A 435 -8.14 5.95 17.56
C MET A 435 -6.66 5.76 17.91
N ASN A 436 -5.81 6.75 17.64
CA ASN A 436 -4.39 6.67 18.01
C ASN A 436 -4.19 6.55 19.53
N ARG A 437 -5.01 7.24 20.33
CA ARG A 437 -4.98 7.15 21.79
C ARG A 437 -5.40 5.78 22.32
N ASN A 438 -6.33 5.11 21.64
CA ASN A 438 -6.87 3.82 22.05
C ASN A 438 -6.60 2.77 20.95
N PRO A 439 -5.35 2.30 20.79
CA PRO A 439 -4.98 1.40 19.70
C PRO A 439 -5.76 0.09 19.75
N LEU A 440 -6.05 -0.43 20.94
CA LEU A 440 -6.90 -1.62 21.11
C LEU A 440 -8.31 -1.38 20.53
N PHE A 441 -8.93 -0.24 20.83
CA PHE A 441 -10.23 0.12 20.27
C PHE A 441 -10.16 0.24 18.74
N ALA A 442 -9.12 0.89 18.21
CA ALA A 442 -8.92 1.02 16.78
C ALA A 442 -8.74 -0.34 16.09
N SER A 443 -7.92 -1.23 16.66
CA SER A 443 -7.71 -2.60 16.15
C SER A 443 -8.99 -3.42 16.19
N ILE A 444 -9.79 -3.32 17.26
CA ILE A 444 -11.09 -4.01 17.36
C ILE A 444 -12.05 -3.46 16.31
N MET A 445 -12.19 -2.15 16.17
CA MET A 445 -13.06 -1.54 15.16
C MET A 445 -12.66 -1.93 13.73
N MET A 446 -11.35 -1.98 13.45
CA MET A 446 -10.83 -2.42 12.16
C MET A 446 -11.11 -3.91 11.91
N LEU A 447 -10.88 -4.77 12.90
CA LEU A 447 -11.17 -6.21 12.79
C LEU A 447 -12.66 -6.46 12.58
N LEU A 448 -13.53 -5.78 13.33
CA LEU A 448 -14.98 -5.85 13.14
C LEU A 448 -15.37 -5.33 11.76
N GLY A 449 -14.81 -4.21 11.30
CA GLY A 449 -15.02 -3.70 9.95
C GLY A 449 -14.72 -4.76 8.89
N VAL A 450 -13.52 -5.37 8.93
CA VAL A 450 -13.12 -6.43 8.00
C VAL A 450 -14.03 -7.65 8.09
N ALA A 451 -14.43 -8.07 9.29
CA ALA A 451 -15.34 -9.18 9.48
C ALA A 451 -16.73 -8.90 8.87
N PHE A 452 -17.28 -7.70 9.08
CA PHE A 452 -18.61 -7.33 8.61
C PHE A 452 -18.66 -6.98 7.13
N VAL A 453 -17.56 -6.55 6.49
CA VAL A 453 -17.51 -6.18 5.05
C VAL A 453 -18.06 -7.29 4.14
N PHE A 454 -17.81 -8.56 4.48
CA PHE A 454 -18.27 -9.72 3.69
C PHE A 454 -19.66 -10.23 4.07
N THR A 455 -20.34 -9.56 5.01
CA THR A 455 -21.65 -9.95 5.54
C THR A 455 -22.74 -8.99 5.07
N PRO A 456 -24.03 -9.41 5.06
CA PRO A 456 -25.14 -8.48 4.84
C PRO A 456 -25.21 -7.40 5.94
N TYR A 457 -24.70 -7.67 7.15
CA TYR A 457 -24.78 -6.71 8.25
C TYR A 457 -23.82 -5.51 8.15
N PHE A 458 -23.03 -5.39 7.07
CA PHE A 458 -22.09 -4.30 6.87
C PHE A 458 -22.73 -2.90 7.00
N GLY A 459 -23.86 -2.67 6.31
CA GLY A 459 -24.57 -1.39 6.36
C GLY A 459 -25.03 -1.04 7.77
N HIS A 460 -25.59 -2.02 8.50
CA HIS A 460 -26.02 -1.88 9.89
C HIS A 460 -24.86 -1.54 10.83
N PHE A 461 -23.73 -2.22 10.69
CA PHE A 461 -22.53 -1.96 11.48
C PHE A 461 -22.00 -0.54 11.26
N CYS A 462 -21.84 -0.12 10.00
CA CYS A 462 -21.35 1.22 9.68
C CYS A 462 -22.32 2.32 10.13
N PHE A 463 -23.63 2.10 9.95
CA PHE A 463 -24.65 3.04 10.42
C PHE A 463 -24.63 3.16 11.95
N ALA A 464 -24.57 2.04 12.68
CA ALA A 464 -24.47 2.03 14.13
C ALA A 464 -23.22 2.78 14.62
N CYS A 465 -22.06 2.56 13.99
CA CYS A 465 -20.83 3.31 14.28
C CYS A 465 -21.00 4.82 14.08
N MET A 466 -21.67 5.25 13.01
CA MET A 466 -21.93 6.67 12.75
C MET A 466 -22.95 7.27 13.71
N VAL A 467 -23.99 6.54 14.10
CA VAL A 467 -24.94 6.97 15.13
C VAL A 467 -24.23 7.16 16.49
N ILE A 468 -23.37 6.21 16.88
CA ILE A 468 -22.54 6.34 18.08
C ILE A 468 -21.65 7.59 17.98
N TYR A 469 -21.04 7.85 16.82
CA TYR A 469 -20.23 9.05 16.61
C TYR A 469 -21.06 10.34 16.72
N VAL A 470 -22.26 10.39 16.13
CA VAL A 470 -23.19 11.51 16.20
C VAL A 470 -23.62 11.82 17.63
N LEU A 471 -23.84 10.77 18.44
CA LEU A 471 -24.23 10.89 19.85
C LEU A 471 -23.04 11.14 20.79
N SER A 472 -21.81 10.94 20.33
CA SER A 472 -20.59 11.10 21.14
C SER A 472 -20.50 12.44 21.89
N PRO A 473 -20.95 13.61 21.36
CA PRO A 473 -20.93 14.87 22.09
C PRO A 473 -21.73 14.86 23.40
N LEU A 474 -22.74 14.00 23.54
CA LEU A 474 -23.51 13.89 24.80
C LEU A 474 -22.64 13.40 25.96
N VAL A 475 -21.65 12.56 25.66
CA VAL A 475 -20.70 12.02 26.63
C VAL A 475 -19.45 12.89 26.70
N THR A 476 -18.93 13.35 25.56
CA THR A 476 -17.66 14.10 25.48
C THR A 476 -17.76 15.58 25.84
N ARG A 477 -18.96 16.16 26.01
CA ARG A 477 -19.16 17.51 26.59
C ARG A 477 -18.45 17.71 27.94
N ARG A 478 -18.16 16.63 28.68
CA ARG A 478 -17.45 16.65 29.97
C ARG A 478 -15.92 16.64 29.84
N ILE A 479 -15.37 16.38 28.66
CA ILE A 479 -13.92 16.31 28.43
C ILE A 479 -13.37 17.72 28.23
N ARG A 480 -12.38 18.11 29.04
CA ARG A 480 -11.72 19.41 28.90
C ARG A 480 -10.90 19.47 27.59
N PRO A 481 -10.91 20.60 26.85
CA PRO A 481 -10.15 20.75 25.61
C PRO A 481 -8.66 20.42 25.76
N GLU A 482 -8.05 20.80 26.88
CA GLU A 482 -6.65 20.52 27.20
C GLU A 482 -6.31 19.01 27.20
N ILE A 483 -7.26 18.16 27.61
CA ILE A 483 -7.09 16.70 27.67
C ILE A 483 -7.28 16.08 26.27
N ALA A 484 -8.08 16.71 25.41
CA ALA A 484 -8.28 16.31 24.02
C ALA A 484 -7.17 16.84 23.08
N ALA A 485 -6.48 17.90 23.50
CA ALA A 485 -5.42 18.57 22.77
C ALA A 485 -4.06 17.88 22.90
N ARG A 486 -3.78 17.18 24.02
CA ARG A 486 -2.51 16.48 24.23
C ARG A 486 -2.28 15.43 23.14
N GLU A 487 -1.32 15.70 22.27
CA GLU A 487 -0.75 14.72 21.36
C GLU A 487 0.14 13.78 22.17
N THR A 488 -0.04 12.48 21.97
CA THR A 488 0.95 11.45 22.28
C THR A 488 1.21 10.67 21.02
#